data_AF-A0AA97FE56-F1
#
_entry.id   AF-A0AA97FE56-F1
#
_cell.length_a   1.000
_cell.length_b   1.000
_cell.length_c   1.000
_cell.angle_alpha   90.00
_cell.angle_beta   90.00
_cell.angle_gamma   90.00
#
_symmetry.space_group_name_H-M   'P 1'
#
loop_
_entity.id
_entity.type
_entity.pdbx_description
1 polymer ?
#
loop_
_entity_poly.entity_id
_entity_poly.type
_entity_poly.pdbx_seq_one_letter_code
_entity_poly.pdbx_strand_id
1 'polypeptide(L)'
;MKLHGWIEKDGEIIDSSNLKSLLGKDYSQLRDCGGEFYLEWDDCAARDHFGIMPGKCPPGVIMCASKVTGTINPNPPAVPLEDAILKAVSLRADKGVVAFSGGVDSALIAKLSNRPCVTVGLENSHDLIHAKEVAAGIGLTDTNFVEIKKDEIEPAIKKVIKVIPNKTPVDVSIATTMYFITRWAHINGFERVIAGQGADELFGGYARYLETDSIRDTLRKDFESLSVQSMREQAVAGMNGTYISCPYMDIRVVRAAREIPTSEIVKSGIRKYPLRCVAARHMPDDFAFYGKKAMQYGSGIWKEIQKLARQNGYKNSVQRYIDQLI
;
A
#
# COMPACT_ATOMS: atom_id res chain seq x y z
N MET A 1 0.47 -15.81 -22.76
CA MET A 1 0.06 -15.46 -21.38
C MET A 1 1.17 -14.69 -20.69
N LYS A 2 0.86 -13.53 -20.12
CA LYS A 2 1.73 -12.72 -19.25
C LYS A 2 0.96 -12.38 -17.99
N LEU A 3 1.55 -12.64 -16.82
CA LEU A 3 0.97 -12.32 -15.52
C LEU A 3 1.88 -11.32 -14.81
N HIS A 4 1.35 -10.14 -14.49
CA HIS A 4 1.97 -9.22 -13.54
C HIS A 4 1.25 -9.38 -12.20
N GLY A 5 2.01 -9.66 -11.14
CA GLY A 5 1.46 -9.91 -9.80
C GLY A 5 1.18 -11.39 -9.53
N TRP A 6 0.03 -11.71 -8.94
CA TRP A 6 -0.32 -13.06 -8.49
C TRP A 6 -1.84 -13.24 -8.40
N ILE A 7 -2.30 -14.47 -8.62
CA ILE A 7 -3.72 -14.85 -8.61
C ILE A 7 -3.90 -15.95 -7.58
N GLU A 8 -5.01 -15.93 -6.87
CA GLU A 8 -5.42 -17.00 -5.96
C GLU A 8 -6.87 -17.43 -6.23
N LYS A 9 -7.20 -18.66 -5.84
CA LYS A 9 -8.57 -19.12 -5.72
C LYS A 9 -8.73 -19.82 -4.38
N ASP A 10 -9.77 -19.44 -3.64
CA ASP A 10 -10.12 -20.01 -2.33
C ASP A 10 -8.98 -20.00 -1.29
N GLY A 11 -8.08 -19.02 -1.37
CA GLY A 11 -6.95 -18.85 -0.46
C GLY A 11 -5.70 -19.64 -0.84
N GLU A 12 -5.62 -20.16 -2.06
CA GLU A 12 -4.45 -20.84 -2.62
C GLU A 12 -3.95 -20.11 -3.88
N ILE A 13 -2.64 -19.84 -3.94
CA ILE A 13 -2.01 -19.18 -5.09
C ILE A 13 -2.01 -20.12 -6.29
N ILE A 14 -2.49 -19.63 -7.44
CA ILE A 14 -2.49 -20.39 -8.69
C ILE A 14 -1.13 -20.21 -9.36
N ASP A 15 -0.39 -21.30 -9.55
CA ASP A 15 0.85 -21.28 -10.31
C ASP A 15 0.61 -21.09 -11.82
N SER A 16 1.70 -20.82 -12.56
CA SER A 16 1.62 -20.54 -14.00
C SER A 16 1.11 -21.72 -14.85
N SER A 17 1.31 -22.97 -14.42
CA SER A 17 0.85 -24.16 -15.16
C SER A 17 -0.66 -24.35 -14.98
N ASN A 18 -1.13 -24.24 -13.74
CA ASN A 18 -2.54 -24.32 -13.38
C ASN A 18 -3.33 -23.15 -13.98
N LEU A 19 -2.76 -21.94 -14.00
CA LEU A 19 -3.38 -20.79 -14.63
C LEU A 19 -3.55 -20.99 -16.15
N LYS A 20 -2.54 -21.51 -16.85
CA LYS A 20 -2.66 -21.84 -18.28
C LYS A 20 -3.75 -22.87 -18.54
N SER A 21 -3.85 -23.91 -17.69
CA SER A 21 -4.91 -24.91 -17.79
C SER A 21 -6.30 -24.30 -17.56
N LEU A 22 -6.44 -23.38 -16.61
CA LEU A 22 -7.69 -22.67 -16.33
C LEU A 22 -8.12 -21.86 -17.56
N LEU A 23 -7.21 -21.06 -18.12
CA LEU A 23 -7.48 -20.22 -19.29
C LEU A 23 -7.87 -21.02 -20.53
N GLY A 24 -7.23 -22.17 -20.76
CA GLY A 24 -7.51 -23.01 -21.93
C GLY A 24 -8.79 -23.83 -21.85
N LYS A 25 -9.35 -24.04 -20.64
CA LYS A 25 -10.59 -24.79 -20.44
C LYS A 25 -11.80 -23.88 -20.33
N ASP A 26 -11.73 -22.94 -19.40
CA ASP A 26 -12.83 -22.04 -19.07
C ASP A 26 -12.31 -20.85 -18.25
N TYR A 27 -12.00 -19.76 -18.96
CA TYR A 27 -11.54 -18.53 -18.30
C TYR A 27 -12.63 -17.84 -17.47
N SER A 28 -13.91 -18.27 -17.53
CA SER A 28 -14.96 -17.70 -16.70
C SER A 28 -14.71 -17.93 -15.20
N GLN A 29 -13.93 -18.96 -14.85
CA GLN A 29 -13.49 -19.23 -13.48
C GLN A 29 -12.59 -18.14 -12.89
N LEU A 30 -12.00 -17.26 -13.72
CA LEU A 30 -11.30 -16.08 -13.23
C LEU A 30 -12.22 -15.17 -12.42
N ARG A 31 -13.54 -15.22 -12.66
CA ARG A 31 -14.54 -14.43 -11.93
C ARG A 31 -14.41 -14.55 -10.43
N ASP A 32 -14.14 -15.75 -9.93
CA ASP A 32 -14.08 -16.03 -8.51
C ASP A 32 -12.66 -15.92 -7.94
N CYS A 33 -11.66 -15.63 -8.79
CA CYS A 33 -10.27 -15.52 -8.37
C CYS A 33 -10.00 -14.19 -7.67
N GLY A 34 -9.20 -14.27 -6.61
CA GLY A 34 -8.64 -13.13 -5.91
C GLY A 34 -7.20 -12.83 -6.34
N GLY A 35 -6.49 -12.11 -5.48
CA GLY A 35 -5.10 -11.73 -5.69
C GLY A 35 -4.93 -10.30 -6.21
N GLU A 36 -3.73 -9.99 -6.66
CA GLU A 36 -3.32 -8.69 -7.17
C GLU A 36 -2.67 -8.92 -8.52
N PHE A 37 -3.40 -8.67 -9.61
CA PHE A 37 -2.95 -9.09 -10.91
C PHE A 37 -3.41 -8.19 -12.06
N TYR A 38 -2.56 -8.15 -13.07
CA TYR A 38 -2.93 -7.85 -14.44
C TYR A 38 -2.47 -9.02 -15.31
N LEU A 39 -3.42 -9.71 -15.93
CA LEU A 39 -3.23 -10.93 -16.71
C LEU A 39 -3.58 -10.65 -18.17
N GLU A 40 -2.69 -11.00 -19.08
CA GLU A 40 -2.90 -10.93 -20.54
C GLU A 40 -2.75 -12.32 -21.15
N TRP A 41 -3.69 -12.73 -22.00
CA TRP A 41 -3.62 -13.98 -22.78
C TRP A 41 -4.39 -13.80 -24.08
N ASP A 42 -3.85 -14.31 -25.19
CA ASP A 42 -4.45 -14.14 -26.52
C ASP A 42 -4.84 -12.68 -26.81
N ASP A 43 -6.11 -12.40 -27.12
CA ASP A 43 -6.69 -11.07 -27.27
C ASP A 43 -7.48 -10.59 -26.04
N CYS A 44 -7.24 -11.24 -24.90
CA CYS A 44 -7.90 -11.02 -23.62
C CYS A 44 -6.98 -10.40 -22.56
N ALA A 45 -7.59 -9.69 -21.62
CA ALA A 45 -6.96 -9.24 -20.40
C ALA A 45 -7.92 -9.24 -19.21
N ALA A 46 -7.40 -9.49 -18.01
CA ALA A 46 -8.14 -9.42 -16.75
C ALA A 46 -7.34 -8.64 -15.71
N ARG A 47 -8.04 -7.88 -14.86
CA ARG A 47 -7.43 -7.10 -13.79
C ARG A 47 -8.15 -7.35 -12.46
N ASP A 48 -7.37 -7.37 -11.39
CA ASP A 48 -7.87 -7.63 -10.05
C ASP A 48 -9.02 -6.71 -9.64
N HIS A 49 -9.82 -7.19 -8.68
CA HIS A 49 -11.08 -6.58 -8.26
C HIS A 49 -10.94 -5.11 -7.86
N PHE A 50 -9.88 -4.75 -7.14
CA PHE A 50 -9.66 -3.38 -6.65
C PHE A 50 -8.74 -2.56 -7.56
N GLY A 51 -8.21 -3.16 -8.62
CA GLY A 51 -7.29 -2.50 -9.54
C GLY A 51 -5.94 -2.17 -8.90
N ILE A 52 -5.52 -2.95 -7.92
CA ILE A 52 -4.25 -2.80 -7.20
C ILE A 52 -3.11 -2.81 -8.21
N MET A 53 -3.08 -3.79 -9.11
CA MET A 53 -2.06 -3.82 -10.16
C MET A 53 -2.45 -2.89 -11.30
N PRO A 54 -1.50 -2.11 -11.87
CA PRO A 54 -1.77 -1.30 -13.05
C PRO A 54 -2.03 -2.20 -14.26
N GLY A 55 -2.97 -1.80 -15.13
CA GLY A 55 -3.35 -2.57 -16.31
C GLY A 55 -4.23 -1.75 -17.26
N LYS A 56 -4.29 -2.17 -18.53
CA LYS A 56 -5.05 -1.45 -19.58
C LYS A 56 -6.56 -1.67 -19.49
N CYS A 57 -7.02 -2.79 -18.93
CA CYS A 57 -8.44 -2.99 -18.69
C CYS A 57 -8.88 -2.34 -17.35
N PRO A 58 -10.17 -1.98 -17.22
CA PRO A 58 -10.72 -1.48 -15.97
C PRO A 58 -10.52 -2.47 -14.80
N PRO A 59 -10.38 -1.98 -13.56
CA PRO A 59 -10.40 -2.83 -12.36
C PRO A 59 -11.62 -3.76 -12.34
N GLY A 60 -11.42 -5.01 -11.92
CA GLY A 60 -12.52 -5.97 -11.76
C GLY A 60 -13.14 -6.48 -13.06
N VAL A 61 -12.47 -6.33 -14.21
CA VAL A 61 -13.05 -6.66 -15.52
C VAL A 61 -12.19 -7.67 -16.28
N ILE A 62 -12.87 -8.59 -16.98
CA ILE A 62 -12.31 -9.43 -18.04
C ILE A 62 -12.74 -8.83 -19.38
N MET A 63 -11.77 -8.55 -20.25
CA MET A 63 -12.01 -8.06 -21.60
C MET A 63 -11.37 -9.00 -22.61
N CYS A 64 -12.06 -9.29 -23.72
CA CYS A 64 -11.52 -9.99 -24.89
C CYS A 64 -11.96 -9.27 -26.16
N ALA A 65 -11.10 -9.17 -27.17
CA ALA A 65 -11.36 -8.40 -28.40
C ALA A 65 -11.89 -6.96 -28.10
N SER A 66 -11.34 -6.32 -27.07
CA SER A 66 -11.77 -5.00 -26.56
C SER A 66 -13.22 -4.91 -26.06
N LYS A 67 -13.89 -6.04 -25.83
CA LYS A 67 -15.25 -6.12 -25.25
C LYS A 67 -15.20 -6.71 -23.86
N VAL A 68 -16.05 -6.21 -22.96
CA VAL A 68 -16.23 -6.81 -21.64
C VAL A 68 -16.91 -8.16 -21.79
N THR A 69 -16.25 -9.23 -21.32
CA THR A 69 -16.75 -10.61 -21.39
C THR A 69 -17.03 -11.20 -20.00
N GLY A 70 -16.57 -10.53 -18.94
CA GLY A 70 -16.82 -10.95 -17.56
C GLY A 70 -16.30 -9.95 -16.54
N THR A 71 -16.47 -10.27 -15.27
CA THR A 71 -15.99 -9.49 -14.14
C THR A 71 -15.16 -10.36 -13.22
N ILE A 72 -14.24 -9.73 -12.47
CA ILE A 72 -13.49 -10.33 -11.38
C ILE A 72 -14.15 -9.87 -10.08
N ASN A 73 -14.79 -10.79 -9.38
CA ASN A 73 -15.56 -10.52 -8.17
C ASN A 73 -15.44 -11.70 -7.19
N PRO A 74 -14.25 -11.91 -6.60
CA PRO A 74 -14.02 -12.98 -5.64
C PRO A 74 -14.97 -12.85 -4.45
N ASN A 75 -15.58 -13.97 -4.05
CA ASN A 75 -16.51 -14.02 -2.93
C ASN A 75 -16.11 -15.10 -1.91
N PRO A 76 -14.95 -14.95 -1.24
CA PRO A 76 -14.53 -15.93 -0.23
C PRO A 76 -15.50 -15.97 0.95
N PRO A 77 -15.50 -17.02 1.77
CA PRO A 77 -16.30 -17.07 3.00
C PRO A 77 -16.00 -15.88 3.92
N ALA A 78 -17.02 -15.42 4.64
CA ALA A 78 -16.83 -14.41 5.69
C ALA A 78 -16.04 -15.05 6.84
N VAL A 79 -15.00 -14.34 7.31
CA VAL A 79 -14.15 -14.77 8.41
C VAL A 79 -13.91 -13.59 9.37
N PRO A 80 -13.57 -13.85 10.64
CA PRO A 80 -13.15 -12.81 11.57
C PRO A 80 -12.03 -11.92 11.02
N LEU A 81 -11.96 -10.67 11.47
CA LEU A 81 -10.98 -9.69 10.99
C LEU A 81 -9.52 -10.17 11.11
N GLU A 82 -9.19 -10.82 12.23
CA GLU A 82 -7.86 -11.38 12.47
C GLU A 82 -7.52 -12.45 11.42
N ASP A 83 -8.40 -13.42 11.21
CA ASP A 83 -8.23 -14.48 10.22
C ASP A 83 -8.12 -13.91 8.79
N ALA A 84 -8.91 -12.88 8.48
CA ALA A 84 -8.83 -12.18 7.20
C ALA A 84 -7.44 -11.54 6.98
N ILE A 85 -6.91 -10.84 7.98
CA ILE A 85 -5.59 -10.20 7.92
C ILE A 85 -4.48 -11.26 7.85
N LEU A 86 -4.54 -12.30 8.68
CA LEU A 86 -3.58 -13.41 8.67
C LEU A 86 -3.53 -14.06 7.29
N LYS A 87 -4.69 -14.39 6.71
CA LYS A 87 -4.75 -14.99 5.37
C LYS A 87 -4.22 -14.02 4.31
N ALA A 88 -4.63 -12.75 4.33
CA ALA A 88 -4.18 -11.75 3.37
C ALA A 88 -2.65 -11.53 3.39
N VAL A 89 -2.05 -11.51 4.59
CA VAL A 89 -0.59 -11.40 4.74
C VAL A 89 0.11 -12.69 4.31
N SER A 90 -0.42 -13.86 4.67
CA SER A 90 0.18 -15.16 4.31
C SER A 90 0.32 -15.35 2.79
N LEU A 91 -0.67 -14.87 2.01
CA LEU A 91 -0.65 -14.92 0.54
C LEU A 91 0.41 -14.01 -0.10
N ARG A 92 1.02 -13.13 0.70
CA ARG A 92 2.06 -12.19 0.27
C ARG A 92 3.41 -12.47 0.94
N ALA A 93 3.50 -13.49 1.79
CA ALA A 93 4.68 -13.81 2.60
C ALA A 93 5.72 -14.70 1.88
N ASP A 94 5.48 -15.07 0.62
CA ASP A 94 6.40 -15.86 -0.20
C ASP A 94 7.60 -15.02 -0.70
N LYS A 95 7.34 -13.78 -1.13
CA LYS A 95 8.33 -12.90 -1.75
C LYS A 95 8.06 -11.42 -1.46
N GLY A 96 9.13 -10.63 -1.56
CA GLY A 96 9.09 -9.18 -1.40
C GLY A 96 9.69 -8.68 -0.09
N VAL A 97 9.61 -7.36 0.07
CA VAL A 97 10.08 -6.59 1.23
C VAL A 97 8.92 -5.74 1.77
N VAL A 98 8.81 -5.59 3.08
CA VAL A 98 7.79 -4.73 3.71
C VAL A 98 8.29 -3.29 3.77
N ALA A 99 7.50 -2.35 3.23
CA ALA A 99 7.68 -0.92 3.47
C ALA A 99 7.29 -0.60 4.92
N PHE A 100 8.29 -0.45 5.78
CA PHE A 100 8.11 -0.36 7.22
C PHE A 100 8.27 1.08 7.71
N SER A 101 7.27 1.59 8.44
CA SER A 101 7.24 2.98 8.94
C SER A 101 7.24 3.10 10.47
N GLY A 102 7.21 1.97 11.19
CA GLY A 102 6.97 1.91 12.63
C GLY A 102 5.51 2.13 13.06
N GLY A 103 4.62 2.56 12.15
CA GLY A 103 3.18 2.61 12.45
C GLY A 103 2.55 1.22 12.55
N VAL A 104 1.46 1.11 13.33
CA VAL A 104 0.75 -0.16 13.60
C VAL A 104 0.41 -0.95 12.33
N ASP A 105 0.06 -0.25 11.25
CA ASP A 105 -0.33 -0.88 9.98
C ASP A 105 0.81 -1.69 9.36
N SER A 106 1.99 -1.05 9.23
CA SER A 106 3.18 -1.69 8.70
C SER A 106 3.83 -2.65 9.71
N ALA A 107 3.72 -2.38 11.00
CA ALA A 107 4.25 -3.24 12.05
C ALA A 107 3.52 -4.58 12.11
N LEU A 108 2.18 -4.58 11.97
CA LEU A 108 1.41 -5.81 11.91
C LEU A 108 1.76 -6.65 10.66
N ILE A 109 1.83 -6.01 9.50
CA ILE A 109 2.26 -6.69 8.26
C ILE A 109 3.67 -7.27 8.41
N ALA A 110 4.62 -6.49 8.92
CA ALA A 110 5.99 -6.93 9.13
C ALA A 110 6.06 -8.14 10.07
N LYS A 111 5.33 -8.07 11.20
CA LYS A 111 5.30 -9.14 12.20
C LYS A 111 4.69 -10.43 11.66
N LEU A 112 3.61 -10.34 10.91
CA LEU A 112 2.90 -11.51 10.37
C LEU A 112 3.56 -12.11 9.13
N SER A 113 4.17 -11.28 8.28
CA SER A 113 4.80 -11.75 7.04
C SER A 113 6.17 -12.38 7.25
N ASN A 114 6.87 -12.00 8.34
CA ASN A 114 8.25 -12.41 8.62
C ASN A 114 9.17 -12.18 7.41
N ARG A 115 8.97 -11.06 6.70
CA ARG A 115 9.75 -10.66 5.53
C ARG A 115 10.78 -9.61 5.90
N PRO A 116 11.85 -9.46 5.11
CA PRO A 116 12.74 -8.31 5.21
C PRO A 116 11.93 -7.02 5.17
N CYS A 117 12.34 -6.04 5.97
CA CYS A 117 11.71 -4.73 6.06
C CYS A 117 12.66 -3.65 5.55
N VAL A 118 12.12 -2.56 5.04
CA VAL A 118 12.87 -1.36 4.68
C VAL A 118 12.18 -0.11 5.20
N THR A 119 12.96 0.76 5.83
CA THR A 119 12.56 2.12 6.21
C THR A 119 13.54 3.09 5.58
N VAL A 120 13.02 4.15 4.96
CA VAL A 120 13.83 5.22 4.37
C VAL A 120 13.56 6.54 5.09
N GLY A 121 14.57 7.38 5.21
CA GLY A 121 14.43 8.73 5.75
C GLY A 121 15.74 9.50 5.69
N LEU A 122 15.70 10.81 5.93
CA LEU A 122 16.94 11.55 6.12
C LEU A 122 17.61 11.15 7.44
N GLU A 123 18.92 11.38 7.52
CA GLU A 123 19.70 11.24 8.74
C GLU A 123 18.98 11.90 9.95
N ASN A 124 18.90 11.17 11.07
CA ASN A 124 18.21 11.58 12.30
C ASN A 124 16.72 11.95 12.12
N SER A 125 16.07 11.50 11.05
CA SER A 125 14.63 11.70 10.86
C SER A 125 13.84 10.92 11.92
N HIS A 126 12.69 11.50 12.30
CA HIS A 126 11.78 10.89 13.27
C HIS A 126 11.36 9.48 12.84
N ASP A 127 11.10 9.27 11.54
CA ASP A 127 10.70 7.95 11.05
C ASP A 127 11.79 6.90 11.19
N LEU A 128 13.07 7.22 10.93
CA LEU A 128 14.15 6.24 11.14
C LEU A 128 14.34 5.91 12.62
N ILE A 129 14.31 6.92 13.49
CA ILE A 129 14.47 6.72 14.95
C ILE A 129 13.32 5.85 15.48
N HIS A 130 12.09 6.22 15.15
CA HIS A 130 10.91 5.50 15.61
C HIS A 130 10.81 4.09 15.02
N ALA A 131 11.12 3.91 13.72
CA ALA A 131 11.13 2.58 13.12
C ALA A 131 12.20 1.68 13.76
N LYS A 132 13.38 2.21 14.13
CA LYS A 132 14.40 1.44 14.86
C LYS A 132 13.88 0.96 16.22
N GLU A 133 13.23 1.85 16.97
CA GLU A 133 12.63 1.53 18.27
C GLU A 133 11.55 0.45 18.14
N VAL A 134 10.61 0.62 17.20
CA VAL A 134 9.52 -0.34 16.98
C VAL A 134 10.08 -1.68 16.50
N ALA A 135 10.99 -1.69 15.52
CA ALA A 135 11.60 -2.91 15.02
C ALA A 135 12.29 -3.70 16.15
N ALA A 136 13.05 -3.03 17.01
CA ALA A 136 13.66 -3.66 18.17
C ALA A 136 12.60 -4.19 19.15
N GLY A 137 11.58 -3.41 19.46
CA GLY A 137 10.55 -3.75 20.43
C GLY A 137 9.60 -4.87 19.99
N ILE A 138 9.38 -5.06 18.69
CA ILE A 138 8.55 -6.15 18.16
C ILE A 138 9.36 -7.31 17.55
N GLY A 139 10.69 -7.24 17.63
CA GLY A 139 11.62 -8.30 17.22
C GLY A 139 11.82 -8.48 15.72
N LEU A 140 11.80 -7.38 14.94
CA LEU A 140 12.08 -7.39 13.50
C LEU A 140 13.58 -7.23 13.23
N THR A 141 14.30 -8.35 13.23
CA THR A 141 15.76 -8.37 13.09
C THR A 141 16.26 -8.08 11.67
N ASP A 142 15.46 -8.35 10.65
CA ASP A 142 15.78 -8.11 9.25
C ASP A 142 15.14 -6.80 8.75
N THR A 143 15.49 -5.69 9.40
CA THR A 143 15.01 -4.34 9.04
C THR A 143 16.15 -3.47 8.54
N ASN A 144 16.02 -3.00 7.30
CA ASN A 144 17.00 -2.14 6.64
C ASN A 144 16.63 -0.66 6.83
N PHE A 145 17.49 0.08 7.53
CA PHE A 145 17.32 1.53 7.74
C PHE A 145 18.20 2.30 6.75
N VAL A 146 17.57 2.90 5.76
CA VAL A 146 18.25 3.54 4.63
C VAL A 146 18.21 5.05 4.80
N GLU A 147 19.39 5.64 4.94
CA GLU A 147 19.56 7.09 5.01
C GLU A 147 19.60 7.70 3.61
N ILE A 148 18.68 8.63 3.36
CA ILE A 148 18.60 9.39 2.11
C ILE A 148 19.45 10.64 2.24
N LYS A 149 20.35 10.87 1.28
CA LYS A 149 21.13 12.09 1.23
C LYS A 149 20.28 13.24 0.66
N LYS A 150 20.48 14.44 1.20
CA LYS A 150 19.68 15.64 0.83
C LYS A 150 19.78 15.98 -0.67
N ASP A 151 20.96 15.79 -1.25
CA ASP A 151 21.25 16.02 -2.66
C ASP A 151 20.57 15.01 -3.60
N GLU A 152 20.10 13.86 -3.10
CA GLU A 152 19.31 12.90 -3.88
C GLU A 152 17.84 13.30 -4.03
N ILE A 153 17.33 14.21 -3.18
CA ILE A 153 15.89 14.52 -3.11
C ILE A 153 15.41 15.28 -4.35
N GLU A 154 16.07 16.36 -4.76
CA GLU A 154 15.65 17.10 -5.96
C GLU A 154 15.72 16.25 -7.25
N PRO A 155 16.79 15.47 -7.51
CA PRO A 155 16.82 14.52 -8.62
C PRO A 155 15.69 13.48 -8.55
N ALA A 156 15.36 12.97 -7.37
CA ALA A 156 14.24 12.03 -7.19
C ALA A 156 12.90 12.69 -7.54
N ILE A 157 12.65 13.91 -7.07
CA ILE A 157 11.44 14.69 -7.37
C ILE A 157 11.29 14.87 -8.89
N LYS A 158 12.36 15.27 -9.59
CA LYS A 158 12.37 15.45 -11.05
C LYS A 158 12.02 14.17 -11.83
N LYS A 159 12.32 12.99 -11.28
CA LYS A 159 11.91 11.71 -11.88
C LYS A 159 10.46 11.37 -11.56
N VAL A 160 10.06 11.54 -10.30
CA VAL A 160 8.74 11.17 -9.78
C VAL A 160 7.63 12.02 -10.41
N ILE A 161 7.82 13.33 -10.57
CA ILE A 161 6.83 14.24 -11.16
C ILE A 161 6.40 13.80 -12.57
N LYS A 162 7.29 13.13 -13.31
CA LYS A 162 7.02 12.67 -14.69
C LYS A 162 6.01 11.51 -14.75
N VAL A 163 5.85 10.75 -13.66
CA VAL A 163 5.04 9.51 -13.67
C VAL A 163 3.79 9.60 -12.81
N ILE A 164 3.75 10.49 -11.81
CA ILE A 164 2.59 10.59 -10.92
C ILE A 164 1.42 11.37 -11.56
N PRO A 165 0.16 10.97 -11.29
CA PRO A 165 -1.01 11.62 -11.86
C PRO A 165 -1.20 13.05 -11.33
N ASN A 166 -1.13 13.21 -10.01
CA ASN A 166 -1.30 14.50 -9.33
C ASN A 166 0.03 15.00 -8.81
N LYS A 167 0.31 16.30 -9.00
CA LYS A 167 1.58 16.94 -8.68
C LYS A 167 1.44 17.94 -7.51
N THR A 168 0.60 17.60 -6.54
CA THR A 168 0.50 18.40 -5.31
C THR A 168 1.74 18.21 -4.45
N PRO A 169 2.12 19.18 -3.60
CA PRO A 169 3.24 19.04 -2.69
C PRO A 169 3.18 17.78 -1.80
N VAL A 170 2.00 17.40 -1.36
CA VAL A 170 1.79 16.19 -0.56
C VAL A 170 2.01 14.93 -1.40
N ASP A 171 1.43 14.87 -2.60
CA ASP A 171 1.62 13.73 -3.52
C ASP A 171 3.08 13.56 -3.90
N VAL A 172 3.78 14.65 -4.25
CA VAL A 172 5.20 14.63 -4.59
C VAL A 172 6.04 14.14 -3.40
N SER A 173 5.73 14.56 -2.18
CA SER A 173 6.44 14.11 -0.98
C SER A 173 6.26 12.61 -0.71
N ILE A 174 5.02 12.12 -0.80
CA ILE A 174 4.72 10.69 -0.59
C ILE A 174 5.37 9.86 -1.70
N ALA A 175 5.22 10.27 -2.95
CA ALA A 175 5.77 9.59 -4.11
C ALA A 175 7.30 9.59 -4.11
N THR A 176 7.94 10.68 -3.66
CA THR A 176 9.41 10.72 -3.49
C THR A 176 9.87 9.77 -2.40
N THR A 177 9.13 9.65 -1.30
CA THR A 177 9.43 8.65 -0.26
C THR A 177 9.32 7.23 -0.83
N MET A 178 8.23 6.95 -1.55
CA MET A 178 8.01 5.66 -2.20
C MET A 178 9.10 5.35 -3.25
N TYR A 179 9.60 6.36 -3.96
CA TYR A 179 10.68 6.20 -4.94
C TYR A 179 11.95 5.62 -4.33
N PHE A 180 12.34 6.09 -3.14
CA PHE A 180 13.51 5.57 -2.45
C PHE A 180 13.28 4.13 -1.95
N ILE A 181 12.09 3.83 -1.44
CA ILE A 181 11.71 2.46 -1.02
C ILE A 181 11.78 1.50 -2.20
N THR A 182 11.12 1.83 -3.32
CA THR A 182 11.03 0.94 -4.48
C THR A 182 12.35 0.83 -5.23
N ARG A 183 13.15 1.91 -5.28
CA ARG A 183 14.53 1.87 -5.80
C ARG A 183 15.41 0.95 -4.96
N TRP A 184 15.35 1.05 -3.63
CA TRP A 184 16.10 0.15 -2.74
C TRP A 184 15.65 -1.30 -2.93
N ALA A 185 14.33 -1.54 -2.99
CA ALA A 185 13.78 -2.87 -3.21
C ALA A 185 14.33 -3.50 -4.51
N HIS A 186 14.28 -2.76 -5.62
CA HIS A 186 14.82 -3.21 -6.90
C HIS A 186 16.30 -3.55 -6.85
N ILE A 187 17.14 -2.67 -6.28
CA ILE A 187 18.59 -2.88 -6.16
C ILE A 187 18.91 -4.14 -5.34
N ASN A 188 18.06 -4.47 -4.37
CA ASN A 188 18.21 -5.67 -3.52
C ASN A 188 17.44 -6.89 -4.06
N GLY A 189 17.01 -6.86 -5.33
CA GLY A 189 16.39 -8.00 -6.00
C GLY A 189 14.93 -8.26 -5.63
N PHE A 190 14.26 -7.33 -4.97
CA PHE A 190 12.83 -7.43 -4.67
C PHE A 190 11.98 -6.77 -5.75
N GLU A 191 11.10 -7.54 -6.37
CA GLU A 191 10.09 -7.00 -7.28
C GLU A 191 8.83 -6.52 -6.54
N ARG A 192 8.49 -7.13 -5.40
CA ARG A 192 7.30 -6.82 -4.60
C ARG A 192 7.66 -5.98 -3.38
N VAL A 193 6.98 -4.85 -3.21
CA VAL A 193 6.97 -4.07 -1.96
C VAL A 193 5.60 -4.22 -1.30
N ILE A 194 5.57 -4.73 -0.08
CA ILE A 194 4.34 -4.94 0.70
C ILE A 194 4.11 -3.71 1.57
N ALA A 195 2.97 -3.03 1.40
CA ALA A 195 2.67 -1.77 2.08
C ALA A 195 1.37 -1.84 2.89
N GLY A 196 1.29 -1.03 3.94
CA GLY A 196 0.09 -0.89 4.79
C GLY A 196 -1.04 -0.06 4.19
N GLN A 197 -1.07 0.09 2.86
CA GLN A 197 -2.05 0.90 2.16
C GLN A 197 -3.48 0.37 2.35
N GLY A 198 -4.44 1.28 2.54
CA GLY A 198 -5.85 0.98 2.80
C GLY A 198 -6.21 0.81 4.29
N ALA A 199 -5.23 0.73 5.19
CA ALA A 199 -5.52 0.59 6.62
C ALA A 199 -6.24 1.82 7.22
N ASP A 200 -5.83 3.03 6.84
CA ASP A 200 -6.45 4.27 7.33
C ASP A 200 -7.90 4.40 6.88
N GLU A 201 -8.19 4.05 5.63
CA GLU A 201 -9.49 4.13 4.98
C GLU A 201 -10.46 3.03 5.40
N LEU A 202 -9.95 1.87 5.84
CA LEU A 202 -10.76 0.77 6.33
C LEU A 202 -11.03 0.86 7.83
N PHE A 203 -10.05 1.32 8.61
CA PHE A 203 -10.10 1.26 10.07
C PHE A 203 -10.15 2.64 10.74
N GLY A 204 -10.26 3.73 9.99
CA GLY A 204 -10.47 5.05 10.57
C GLY A 204 -9.19 5.64 11.18
N GLY A 205 -8.14 5.77 10.38
CA GLY A 205 -6.81 6.17 10.85
C GLY A 205 -6.45 7.65 10.87
N TYR A 206 -7.13 8.44 10.05
CA TYR A 206 -6.93 9.88 9.94
C TYR A 206 -7.52 10.66 11.13
N ALA A 207 -6.88 11.77 11.51
CA ALA A 207 -7.34 12.60 12.63
C ALA A 207 -8.81 13.05 12.49
N ARG A 208 -9.28 13.29 11.26
CA ARG A 208 -10.66 13.69 10.94
C ARG A 208 -11.74 12.71 11.42
N TYR A 209 -11.43 11.45 11.65
CA TYR A 209 -12.41 10.49 12.18
C TYR A 209 -12.79 10.74 13.65
N LEU A 210 -12.01 11.56 14.37
CA LEU A 210 -12.35 11.97 15.74
C LEU A 210 -13.49 12.99 15.79
N GLU A 211 -13.69 13.74 14.70
CA GLU A 211 -14.53 14.95 14.66
C GLU A 211 -15.63 14.86 13.59
N THR A 212 -15.75 13.73 12.89
CA THR A 212 -16.70 13.59 11.77
C THR A 212 -18.11 13.27 12.27
N ASP A 213 -19.12 13.86 11.62
CA ASP A 213 -20.53 13.59 11.88
C ASP A 213 -20.96 12.17 11.46
N SER A 214 -20.32 11.61 10.44
CA SER A 214 -20.59 10.26 9.92
C SER A 214 -19.28 9.55 9.57
N ILE A 215 -18.83 8.70 10.48
CA ILE A 215 -17.66 7.83 10.27
C ILE A 215 -17.87 6.95 9.04
N ARG A 216 -19.08 6.38 8.85
CA ARG A 216 -19.36 5.47 7.73
C ARG A 216 -19.21 6.15 6.37
N ASP A 217 -19.78 7.35 6.22
CA ASP A 217 -19.71 8.07 4.95
C ASP A 217 -18.30 8.57 4.67
N THR A 218 -17.56 8.96 5.71
CA THR A 218 -16.19 9.43 5.57
C THR A 218 -15.26 8.28 5.16
N LEU A 219 -15.38 7.10 5.79
CA LEU A 219 -14.67 5.89 5.36
C LEU A 219 -14.99 5.51 3.92
N ARG A 220 -16.27 5.58 3.51
CA ARG A 220 -16.68 5.28 2.13
C ARG A 220 -15.98 6.20 1.13
N LYS A 221 -16.02 7.52 1.36
CA LYS A 221 -15.38 8.52 0.50
C LYS A 221 -13.86 8.34 0.46
N ASP A 222 -13.25 8.06 1.60
CA ASP A 222 -11.82 7.85 1.71
C ASP A 222 -11.40 6.56 0.97
N PHE A 223 -12.16 5.48 1.10
CA PHE A 223 -11.95 4.23 0.38
C PHE A 223 -12.07 4.42 -1.14
N GLU A 224 -13.03 5.22 -1.62
CA GLU A 224 -13.17 5.56 -3.05
C GLU A 224 -11.93 6.30 -3.60
N SER A 225 -11.28 7.11 -2.75
CA SER A 225 -10.06 7.86 -3.11
C SER A 225 -8.80 6.98 -3.23
N LEU A 226 -8.81 5.75 -2.71
CA LEU A 226 -7.66 4.84 -2.73
C LEU A 226 -7.18 4.51 -4.14
N SER A 227 -8.07 4.52 -5.12
CA SER A 227 -7.71 4.28 -6.53
C SER A 227 -6.66 5.28 -7.02
N VAL A 228 -6.80 6.56 -6.66
CA VAL A 228 -5.86 7.63 -7.02
C VAL A 228 -4.54 7.48 -6.28
N GLN A 229 -4.59 7.14 -4.99
CA GLN A 229 -3.39 6.89 -4.18
C GLN A 229 -2.60 5.68 -4.73
N SER A 230 -3.30 4.61 -5.07
CA SER A 230 -2.74 3.39 -5.65
C SER A 230 -2.10 3.66 -7.02
N MET A 231 -2.72 4.49 -7.86
CA MET A 231 -2.13 4.90 -9.14
C MET A 231 -0.80 5.64 -8.96
N ARG A 232 -0.73 6.57 -7.99
CA ARG A 232 0.52 7.29 -7.67
C ARG A 232 1.62 6.32 -7.24
N GLU A 233 1.32 5.40 -6.34
CA GLU A 233 2.30 4.48 -5.77
C GLU A 233 2.76 3.43 -6.79
N GLN A 234 1.84 2.86 -7.57
CA GLN A 234 2.19 1.91 -8.63
C GLN A 234 2.98 2.56 -9.77
N ALA A 235 2.71 3.83 -10.11
CA ALA A 235 3.51 4.56 -11.09
C ALA A 235 4.98 4.69 -10.64
N VAL A 236 5.20 4.99 -9.36
CA VAL A 236 6.55 5.07 -8.76
C VAL A 236 7.20 3.70 -8.57
N ALA A 237 6.42 2.65 -8.28
CA ALA A 237 6.96 1.30 -8.19
C ALA A 237 7.40 0.80 -9.58
N GLY A 238 6.54 0.99 -10.58
CA GLY A 238 6.77 0.56 -11.96
C GLY A 238 7.99 1.22 -12.61
N MET A 239 8.24 2.52 -12.35
CA MET A 239 9.44 3.20 -12.87
C MET A 239 10.76 2.59 -12.36
N ASN A 240 10.72 1.88 -11.22
CA ASN A 240 11.86 1.18 -10.63
C ASN A 240 11.79 -0.34 -10.86
N GLY A 241 10.88 -0.84 -11.72
CA GLY A 241 10.76 -2.28 -11.98
C GLY A 241 10.20 -3.08 -10.80
N THR A 242 9.40 -2.45 -9.95
CA THR A 242 8.73 -3.09 -8.79
C THR A 242 7.22 -2.88 -8.85
N TYR A 243 6.47 -3.50 -7.94
CA TYR A 243 5.05 -3.24 -7.73
C TYR A 243 4.69 -3.23 -6.24
N ILE A 244 3.62 -2.51 -5.90
CA ILE A 244 3.08 -2.44 -4.55
C ILE A 244 2.04 -3.53 -4.35
N SER A 245 2.11 -4.20 -3.20
CA SER A 245 1.17 -5.20 -2.72
C SER A 245 0.51 -4.70 -1.43
N CYS A 246 -0.81 -4.84 -1.32
CA CYS A 246 -1.63 -4.17 -0.30
C CYS A 246 -2.48 -5.21 0.47
N PRO A 247 -1.95 -5.85 1.54
CA PRO A 247 -2.69 -6.86 2.31
C PRO A 247 -4.05 -6.39 2.82
N TYR A 248 -4.17 -5.13 3.26
CA TYR A 248 -5.44 -4.62 3.77
C TYR A 248 -6.51 -4.45 2.68
N MET A 249 -6.11 -4.36 1.41
CA MET A 249 -7.02 -4.33 0.25
C MET A 249 -7.43 -5.74 -0.21
N ASP A 250 -7.08 -6.80 0.53
CA ASP A 250 -7.64 -8.12 0.29
C ASP A 250 -9.15 -8.13 0.54
N ILE A 251 -9.93 -8.76 -0.34
CA ILE A 251 -11.40 -8.75 -0.25
C ILE A 251 -11.91 -9.32 1.08
N ARG A 252 -11.19 -10.28 1.69
CA ARG A 252 -11.54 -10.80 3.03
C ARG A 252 -11.44 -9.71 4.08
N VAL A 253 -10.36 -8.92 4.05
CA VAL A 253 -10.10 -7.83 4.99
C VAL A 253 -11.11 -6.70 4.78
N VAL A 254 -11.33 -6.29 3.53
CA VAL A 254 -12.30 -5.23 3.20
C VAL A 254 -13.70 -5.61 3.67
N ARG A 255 -14.12 -6.86 3.47
CA ARG A 255 -15.43 -7.35 3.95
C ARG A 255 -15.50 -7.37 5.47
N ALA A 256 -14.52 -7.96 6.15
CA ALA A 256 -14.49 -7.99 7.61
C ALA A 256 -14.48 -6.57 8.21
N ALA A 257 -13.74 -5.64 7.60
CA ALA A 257 -13.68 -4.23 8.04
C ALA A 257 -15.02 -3.51 7.89
N ARG A 258 -15.78 -3.79 6.82
CA ARG A 258 -17.08 -3.16 6.58
C ARG A 258 -18.14 -3.55 7.60
N GLU A 259 -18.08 -4.77 8.13
CA GLU A 259 -19.00 -5.27 9.17
C GLU A 259 -18.72 -4.66 10.56
N ILE A 260 -17.59 -3.99 10.76
CA ILE A 260 -17.25 -3.39 12.06
C ILE A 260 -18.25 -2.26 12.39
N PRO A 261 -18.88 -2.26 13.58
CA PRO A 261 -19.71 -1.14 14.03
C PRO A 261 -18.92 0.17 14.07
N THR A 262 -19.51 1.27 13.61
CA THR A 262 -18.82 2.57 13.56
C THR A 262 -18.31 3.04 14.93
N SER A 263 -19.01 2.68 16.00
CA SER A 263 -18.63 2.96 17.40
C SER A 263 -17.34 2.26 17.85
N GLU A 264 -16.90 1.22 17.13
CA GLU A 264 -15.68 0.48 17.43
C GLU A 264 -14.49 0.95 16.58
N ILE A 265 -14.72 1.74 15.54
CA ILE A 265 -13.66 2.25 14.64
C ILE A 265 -12.77 3.25 15.38
N VAL A 266 -13.41 4.16 16.11
CA VAL A 266 -12.77 5.08 17.05
C VAL A 266 -13.36 4.82 18.43
N LYS A 267 -12.52 4.37 19.36
CA LYS A 267 -12.95 4.05 20.74
C LYS A 267 -12.11 4.80 21.75
N SER A 268 -12.75 5.56 22.63
CA SER A 268 -12.07 6.35 23.67
C SER A 268 -10.95 7.26 23.12
N GLY A 269 -11.17 7.89 21.97
CA GLY A 269 -10.19 8.73 21.28
C GLY A 269 -9.08 7.98 20.52
N ILE A 270 -9.08 6.64 20.56
CA ILE A 270 -8.13 5.80 19.84
C ILE A 270 -8.68 5.46 18.45
N ARG A 271 -7.94 5.88 17.42
CA ARG A 271 -8.19 5.58 16.01
C ARG A 271 -7.68 4.19 15.61
N LYS A 272 -8.25 3.58 14.57
CA LYS A 272 -7.92 2.20 14.13
C LYS A 272 -8.08 1.17 15.23
N TYR A 273 -8.99 1.40 16.17
CA TYR A 273 -9.09 0.56 17.36
C TYR A 273 -9.22 -0.95 17.04
N PRO A 274 -10.03 -1.39 16.06
CA PRO A 274 -10.14 -2.82 15.73
C PRO A 274 -8.83 -3.40 15.20
N LEU A 275 -8.11 -2.66 14.34
CA LEU A 275 -6.81 -3.07 13.83
C LEU A 275 -5.77 -3.14 14.94
N ARG A 276 -5.80 -2.20 15.89
CA ARG A 276 -4.91 -2.20 17.06
C ARG A 276 -5.18 -3.37 17.99
N CYS A 277 -6.44 -3.76 18.17
CA CYS A 277 -6.81 -4.97 18.93
C CYS A 277 -6.26 -6.24 18.26
N VAL A 278 -6.32 -6.36 16.93
CA VAL A 278 -5.67 -7.46 16.22
C VAL A 278 -4.15 -7.38 16.40
N ALA A 279 -3.56 -6.19 16.25
CA ALA A 279 -2.13 -5.99 16.42
C ALA A 279 -1.62 -6.42 17.81
N ALA A 280 -2.36 -6.08 18.87
CA ALA A 280 -2.04 -6.41 20.26
C ALA A 280 -2.00 -7.94 20.54
N ARG A 281 -2.62 -8.76 19.70
CA ARG A 281 -2.51 -10.23 19.79
C ARG A 281 -1.20 -10.79 19.22
N HIS A 282 -0.47 -9.99 18.44
CA HIS A 282 0.73 -10.42 17.72
C HIS A 282 1.99 -9.62 18.07
N MET A 283 1.84 -8.49 18.76
CA MET A 283 2.94 -7.64 19.22
C MET A 283 2.56 -6.94 20.55
N PRO A 284 3.54 -6.48 21.35
CA PRO A 284 3.25 -5.81 22.62
C PRO A 284 2.32 -4.61 22.48
N ASP A 285 1.45 -4.41 23.49
CA ASP A 285 0.43 -3.35 23.54
C ASP A 285 1.00 -1.95 23.32
N ASP A 286 2.18 -1.66 23.86
CA ASP A 286 2.85 -0.37 23.72
C ASP A 286 3.08 0.02 22.25
N PHE A 287 3.34 -0.97 21.38
CA PHE A 287 3.51 -0.75 19.94
C PHE A 287 2.18 -0.83 19.19
N ALA A 288 1.28 -1.74 19.59
CA ALA A 288 -0.04 -1.88 18.98
C ALA A 288 -0.92 -0.64 19.19
N PHE A 289 -0.83 0.02 20.35
CA PHE A 289 -1.61 1.21 20.70
C PHE A 289 -0.84 2.53 20.59
N TYR A 290 0.40 2.50 20.09
CA TYR A 290 1.19 3.72 19.91
C TYR A 290 0.50 4.75 18.99
N GLY A 291 0.39 5.99 19.48
CA GLY A 291 -0.22 7.11 18.77
C GLY A 291 0.79 7.85 17.88
N LYS A 292 1.00 7.40 16.64
CA LYS A 292 1.89 8.12 15.70
C LYS A 292 1.25 9.40 15.15
N LYS A 293 2.05 10.45 14.93
CA LYS A 293 1.75 11.58 14.01
C LYS A 293 1.93 11.12 12.55
N ALA A 294 1.16 11.71 11.62
CA ALA A 294 1.01 11.20 10.24
C ALA A 294 2.34 10.98 9.46
N MET A 295 2.38 9.91 8.64
CA MET A 295 3.57 9.40 7.93
C MET A 295 4.23 10.42 6.97
N GLN A 296 3.46 11.29 6.33
CA GLN A 296 3.97 12.20 5.29
C GLN A 296 5.00 13.23 5.79
N TYR A 297 5.16 13.40 7.11
CA TYR A 297 6.07 14.39 7.70
C TYR A 297 7.27 13.78 8.44
N GLY A 298 7.31 12.46 8.66
CA GLY A 298 8.27 11.83 9.54
C GLY A 298 9.64 11.56 8.90
N SER A 299 9.67 11.28 7.59
CA SER A 299 10.90 10.96 6.84
C SER A 299 11.86 12.15 6.69
N GLY A 300 11.36 13.37 6.87
CA GLY A 300 12.09 14.62 6.65
C GLY A 300 12.06 15.11 5.19
N ILE A 301 11.59 14.29 4.23
CA ILE A 301 11.53 14.66 2.81
C ILE A 301 10.70 15.91 2.59
N TRP A 302 9.52 16.00 3.21
CA TRP A 302 8.68 17.19 3.15
C TRP A 302 9.42 18.47 3.58
N LYS A 303 10.18 18.40 4.68
CA LYS A 303 10.95 19.53 5.18
C LYS A 303 12.04 19.95 4.20
N GLU A 304 12.71 18.98 3.56
CA GLU A 304 13.72 19.31 2.54
C GLU A 304 13.06 19.89 1.28
N ILE A 305 11.90 19.40 0.84
CA ILE A 305 11.13 20.01 -0.27
C ILE A 305 10.81 21.48 0.03
N GLN A 306 10.33 21.78 1.24
CA GLN A 306 10.06 23.17 1.67
C GLN A 306 11.33 24.03 1.65
N LYS A 307 12.48 23.46 2.02
CA LYS A 307 13.77 24.15 2.02
C LYS A 307 14.26 24.41 0.60
N LEU A 308 14.19 23.42 -0.29
CA LEU A 308 14.51 23.56 -1.72
C LEU A 308 13.66 24.64 -2.38
N ALA A 309 12.35 24.67 -2.11
CA ALA A 309 11.46 25.72 -2.60
C ALA A 309 11.92 27.11 -2.17
N ARG A 310 12.27 27.30 -0.88
CA ARG A 310 12.79 28.57 -0.36
C ARG A 310 14.12 28.97 -0.98
N GLN A 311 15.05 28.02 -1.15
CA GLN A 311 16.36 28.26 -1.77
C GLN A 311 16.24 28.67 -3.24
N ASN A 312 15.23 28.17 -3.94
CA ASN A 312 14.92 28.52 -5.33
C ASN A 312 13.97 29.74 -5.46
N GLY A 313 13.81 30.54 -4.39
CA GLY A 313 13.03 31.79 -4.44
C GLY A 313 11.51 31.64 -4.20
N TYR A 314 10.98 30.43 -4.03
CA TYR A 314 9.56 30.15 -3.80
C TYR A 314 9.19 30.15 -2.31
N LYS A 315 9.40 31.28 -1.63
CA LYS A 315 9.28 31.38 -0.16
C LYS A 315 7.88 31.06 0.39
N ASN A 316 6.83 31.34 -0.38
CA ASN A 316 5.43 31.25 0.05
C ASN A 316 4.62 30.19 -0.72
N SER A 317 5.23 29.42 -1.62
CA SER A 317 4.49 28.43 -2.41
C SER A 317 5.37 27.28 -2.86
N VAL A 318 5.28 26.15 -2.17
CA VAL A 318 5.92 24.89 -2.60
C VAL A 318 5.33 24.41 -3.94
N GLN A 319 4.04 24.67 -4.19
CA GLN A 319 3.39 24.33 -5.45
C GLN A 319 4.10 24.98 -6.64
N ARG A 320 4.35 26.30 -6.59
CA ARG A 320 5.05 27.00 -7.70
C ARG A 320 6.47 26.48 -7.96
N TYR A 321 7.16 26.03 -6.92
CA TYR A 321 8.46 25.37 -7.08
C TYR A 321 8.31 24.04 -7.82
N ILE A 322 7.35 23.21 -7.41
CA ILE A 322 7.06 21.92 -8.06
C ILE A 322 6.65 22.13 -9.53
N ASP A 323 5.83 23.13 -9.83
CA ASP A 323 5.37 23.44 -11.18
C ASP A 323 6.54 23.79 -12.12
N GLN A 324 7.63 24.33 -11.59
CA GLN A 324 8.85 24.64 -12.33
C GLN A 324 9.80 23.45 -12.53
N LEU A 325 9.54 22.32 -11.88
CA LEU A 325 10.26 21.07 -12.09
C LEU A 325 9.60 20.16 -13.15
N ILE A 326 8.44 20.56 -13.67
CA ILE A 326 7.71 19.89 -14.76
C ILE A 326 8.38 20.21 -16.10
#